data_AF-A0A0V0UKE5-F1
#
_entry.id   AF-A0A0V0UKE5-F1
#
_cell.length_a   1.000
_cell.length_b   1.000
_cell.length_c   1.000
_cell.angle_alpha   90.00
_cell.angle_beta   90.00
_cell.angle_gamma   90.00
#
_symmetry.space_group_name_H-M   'P 1'
#
loop_
_entity.id
_entity.type
_entity.pdbx_description
1 polymer ?
#
loop_
_entity_poly.entity_id
_entity_poly.type
_entity_poly.pdbx_seq_one_letter_code
_entity_poly.pdbx_strand_id
1 'polypeptide(L)'
;MPYFNKLAEGKISTLPPFTSRQTIRTQSGAAPVTVHIYSKSESSKYEIYKKVIVKVLKKTIKVWSRRDSKLKGDCRGSQRHIRLIKSPAAINGHNTNLESDITNWAVSDPGNIFCHIDKPYFNQRWQFALTTLIYLLDLMQSLLNLKIVQNKILLHTFIHLFNYKEKMLKFSKLLALFFVVRLSHSQTSKCQNKPGDAAADWAIVYKAPGQDRAAAVAWQNGAQPLTNDAQHSFATALQHVVGNNPNAKFLAYNNAPPGVPNLKTKSNSKGVIILATNADSAAWIVHTVPGFPAAKTGYNWPLAENARGHLLICLTISESQINAIAASLLLVQPLIHYNDIPKTETAGMPYFNKLAEGKISTLPPFTSRQ
;
A
#
# COMPACT_ATOMS: atom_id res chain seq x y z
N MET A 1 -12.07 42.69 -2.66
CA MET A 1 -11.54 41.34 -2.33
C MET A 1 -10.07 41.23 -2.78
N PRO A 2 -9.09 41.55 -1.92
CA PRO A 2 -7.67 41.64 -2.30
C PRO A 2 -7.03 40.32 -2.77
N TYR A 3 -7.68 39.18 -2.52
CA TYR A 3 -7.22 37.86 -2.96
C TYR A 3 -7.62 37.51 -4.40
N PHE A 4 -8.68 38.12 -4.94
CA PHE A 4 -9.19 37.79 -6.28
C PHE A 4 -8.27 38.33 -7.38
N ASN A 5 -7.70 39.53 -7.17
CA ASN A 5 -6.77 40.14 -8.14
C ASN A 5 -5.42 39.40 -8.21
N LYS A 6 -4.99 38.73 -7.13
CA LYS A 6 -3.76 37.91 -7.13
C LYS A 6 -3.89 36.63 -7.95
N LEU A 7 -5.11 36.12 -8.14
CA LEU A 7 -5.41 34.94 -8.95
C LEU A 7 -5.46 35.26 -10.45
N ALA A 8 -6.00 36.42 -10.83
CA ALA A 8 -6.06 36.88 -12.21
C ALA A 8 -4.67 37.18 -12.82
N GLU A 9 -3.68 37.51 -11.98
CA GLU A 9 -2.31 37.85 -12.39
C GLU A 9 -1.33 36.66 -12.43
N GLY A 10 -1.79 35.42 -12.19
CA GLY A 10 -0.91 34.23 -12.26
C GLY A 10 0.18 34.15 -11.18
N LYS A 11 0.07 34.92 -10.08
CA LYS A 11 1.02 34.88 -8.96
C LYS A 11 0.78 33.65 -8.08
N ILE A 12 1.54 32.59 -8.31
CA ILE A 12 1.54 31.37 -7.47
C ILE A 12 2.20 31.70 -6.11
N SER A 13 1.46 31.45 -5.02
CA SER A 13 1.94 31.64 -3.64
C SER A 13 3.17 30.76 -3.32
N THR A 14 4.20 31.35 -2.71
CA THR A 14 5.48 30.72 -2.33
C THR A 14 5.50 30.19 -0.89
N LEU A 15 4.35 30.18 -0.19
CA LEU A 15 4.27 29.89 1.24
C LEU A 15 3.35 28.70 1.59
N PRO A 16 3.72 27.94 2.66
CA PRO A 16 3.18 26.61 3.02
C PRO A 16 1.71 26.57 3.48
N PRO A 17 1.15 25.35 3.69
CA PRO A 17 1.80 24.05 3.46
C PRO A 17 2.09 23.72 1.98
N PHE A 18 3.12 22.90 1.74
CA PHE A 18 3.32 22.17 0.48
C PHE A 18 3.27 20.67 0.78
N THR A 19 2.57 20.33 1.85
CA THR A 19 2.45 19.00 2.45
C THR A 19 1.01 18.77 2.89
N SER A 20 0.45 17.60 2.63
CA SER A 20 -0.88 17.18 3.08
C SER A 20 -0.75 15.96 3.99
N ARG A 21 -1.67 15.84 4.95
CA ARG A 21 -1.83 14.65 5.80
C ARG A 21 -3.28 14.20 5.72
N GLN A 22 -3.48 12.96 5.35
CA GLN A 22 -4.77 12.29 5.37
C GLN A 22 -4.70 11.09 6.32
N THR A 23 -5.83 10.75 6.93
CA THR A 23 -5.95 9.59 7.80
C THR A 23 -7.09 8.73 7.28
N ILE A 24 -6.80 7.46 7.05
CA ILE A 24 -7.76 6.44 6.64
C ILE A 24 -7.70 5.28 7.64
N ARG A 25 -8.71 4.43 7.63
CA ARG A 25 -8.82 3.21 8.43
C ARG A 25 -9.28 2.07 7.54
N THR A 26 -8.74 0.89 7.76
CA THR A 26 -9.24 -0.30 7.09
C THR A 26 -10.67 -0.66 7.54
N GLN A 27 -11.39 -1.41 6.72
CA GLN A 27 -12.84 -1.64 6.89
C GLN A 27 -13.19 -2.57 8.06
N SER A 28 -12.24 -3.35 8.60
CA SER A 28 -12.47 -4.29 9.71
C SER A 28 -13.16 -3.64 10.90
N GLY A 29 -14.35 -4.15 11.25
CA GLY A 29 -15.09 -3.71 12.43
C GLY A 29 -14.47 -4.17 13.76
N ALA A 30 -13.68 -5.25 13.76
CA ALA A 30 -13.10 -5.82 14.97
C ALA A 30 -11.74 -5.20 15.34
N ALA A 31 -10.92 -4.91 14.32
CA ALA A 31 -9.56 -4.38 14.51
C ALA A 31 -9.15 -3.50 13.31
N PRO A 32 -9.68 -2.28 13.20
CA PRO A 32 -9.34 -1.38 12.10
C PRO A 32 -7.90 -0.87 12.24
N VAL A 33 -7.11 -1.00 11.17
CA VAL A 33 -5.75 -0.48 11.06
C VAL A 33 -5.81 0.98 10.62
N THR A 34 -5.20 1.86 11.42
CA THR A 34 -5.07 3.28 11.06
C THR A 34 -3.87 3.50 10.14
N VAL A 35 -4.10 4.21 9.04
CA VAL A 35 -3.09 4.56 8.06
C VAL A 35 -3.05 6.08 7.88
N HIS A 36 -1.87 6.67 8.02
CA HIS A 36 -1.64 8.08 7.75
C HIS A 36 -0.90 8.24 6.42
N ILE A 37 -1.46 9.04 5.52
CA ILE A 37 -0.88 9.34 4.21
C ILE A 37 -0.30 10.74 4.29
N TYR A 38 1.00 10.86 4.08
CA TYR A 38 1.69 12.14 3.97
C TYR A 38 2.12 12.36 2.54
N SER A 39 1.75 13.51 2.00
CA SER A 39 2.03 13.89 0.61
C SER A 39 2.77 15.21 0.61
N LYS A 40 3.71 15.41 -0.31
CA LYS A 40 4.30 16.73 -0.58
C LYS A 40 4.31 17.04 -2.07
N SER A 41 4.10 18.31 -2.40
CA SER A 41 4.22 18.79 -3.78
C SER A 41 5.67 19.02 -4.19
N GLU A 42 5.90 19.17 -5.49
CA GLU A 42 7.18 19.59 -6.05
C GLU A 42 7.66 20.92 -5.47
N SER A 43 6.79 21.85 -5.09
CA SER A 43 7.21 23.13 -4.50
C SER A 43 7.73 23.00 -3.06
N SER A 44 7.66 21.81 -2.46
CA SER A 44 8.09 21.59 -1.08
C SER A 44 9.61 21.48 -0.94
N LYS A 45 10.17 22.32 -0.06
CA LYS A 45 11.58 22.26 0.36
C LYS A 45 11.84 21.17 1.41
N TYR A 46 10.82 20.47 1.89
CA TYR A 46 10.95 19.47 2.95
C TYR A 46 11.38 18.10 2.40
N GLU A 47 12.41 17.55 3.03
CA GLU A 47 12.83 16.17 2.85
C GLU A 47 11.91 15.26 3.68
N ILE A 48 11.32 14.24 3.05
CA ILE A 48 10.17 13.50 3.60
C ILE A 48 10.53 12.68 4.85
N TYR A 49 11.73 12.11 4.95
CA TYR A 49 12.14 11.25 6.05
C TYR A 49 12.39 12.05 7.34
N LYS A 50 13.27 13.05 7.32
CA LYS A 50 13.64 13.80 8.52
C LYS A 50 12.66 14.91 8.85
N LYS A 51 12.17 15.66 7.85
CA LYS A 51 11.33 16.85 8.09
C LYS A 51 9.85 16.51 8.18
N VAL A 52 9.41 15.33 7.73
CA VAL A 52 8.03 14.87 7.88
C VAL A 52 7.96 13.64 8.80
N ILE A 53 8.47 12.47 8.38
CA ILE A 53 8.29 11.21 9.13
C ILE A 53 8.86 11.29 10.55
N VAL A 54 10.14 11.65 10.72
CA VAL A 54 10.78 11.75 12.05
C VAL A 54 10.07 12.77 12.94
N LYS A 55 9.73 13.95 12.40
CA LYS A 55 9.03 15.01 13.16
C LYS A 55 7.65 14.58 13.62
N VAL A 56 6.93 13.84 12.78
CA VAL A 56 5.60 13.33 13.06
C VAL A 56 5.67 12.20 14.08
N LEU A 57 6.54 11.22 13.84
CA LEU A 57 6.65 10.04 14.69
C LEU A 57 7.30 10.34 16.03
N LYS A 58 8.15 11.37 16.11
CA LYS A 58 9.00 11.68 17.28
C LYS A 58 9.79 10.46 17.75
N LYS A 59 10.18 9.60 16.81
CA LYS A 59 10.87 8.32 17.04
C LYS A 59 12.05 8.18 16.09
N THR A 60 13.00 7.33 16.47
CA THR A 60 14.02 6.86 15.53
C THR A 60 13.37 5.98 14.48
N ILE A 61 13.80 6.08 13.23
CA ILE A 61 13.42 5.20 12.13
C ILE A 61 14.64 4.48 11.56
N LYS A 62 14.50 3.20 11.22
CA LYS A 62 15.43 2.44 10.39
C LYS A 62 14.96 2.53 8.95
N VAL A 63 15.84 2.94 8.04
CA VAL A 63 15.52 3.22 6.63
C VAL A 63 16.22 2.24 5.72
N TRP A 64 15.45 1.59 4.85
CA TRP A 64 15.93 0.84 3.68
C TRP A 64 15.58 1.63 2.43
N SER A 65 16.59 2.17 1.76
CA SER A 65 16.42 2.95 0.55
C SER A 65 17.77 3.19 -0.13
N ARG A 66 17.75 3.33 -1.47
CA ARG A 66 18.91 3.86 -2.19
C ARG A 66 19.22 5.26 -1.66
N ARG A 67 20.51 5.57 -1.55
CA ARG A 67 20.99 6.84 -0.99
C ARG A 67 21.97 7.55 -1.93
N ASP A 68 21.93 8.87 -1.92
CA ASP A 68 22.95 9.70 -2.56
C ASP A 68 24.14 9.83 -1.60
N SER A 69 25.23 10.44 -2.06
CA SER A 69 26.39 10.71 -1.20
C SER A 69 26.12 11.85 -0.20
N LYS A 70 25.00 12.58 -0.31
CA LYS A 70 24.72 13.84 0.39
C LYS A 70 23.97 13.61 1.69
N LEU A 71 22.95 12.76 1.69
CA LEU A 71 22.21 12.39 2.90
C LEU A 71 22.94 11.24 3.61
N LYS A 72 23.64 11.59 4.69
CA LYS A 72 24.29 10.61 5.56
C LYS A 72 23.32 10.14 6.65
N GLY A 73 23.49 8.89 7.10
CA GLY A 73 22.90 8.47 8.37
C GLY A 73 23.50 9.27 9.51
N ASP A 74 22.73 9.52 10.57
CA ASP A 74 23.21 10.34 11.68
C ASP A 74 24.26 9.54 12.51
N CYS A 75 25.55 9.68 12.18
CA CYS A 75 26.66 9.17 12.97
C CYS A 75 27.31 10.33 13.74
N ARG A 76 27.04 10.40 15.06
CA ARG A 76 27.50 11.39 16.09
C ARG A 76 26.52 12.55 16.36
N GLY A 77 26.17 12.78 17.64
CA GLY A 77 25.27 13.87 18.12
C GLY A 77 23.90 13.47 18.72
N SER A 78 23.21 14.39 19.39
CA SER A 78 21.94 14.23 20.15
C SER A 78 20.64 14.45 19.35
N GLN A 79 20.70 14.35 18.02
CA GLN A 79 19.53 14.46 17.11
C GLN A 79 19.36 13.25 16.17
N ARG A 80 19.84 12.06 16.58
CA ARG A 80 19.85 10.81 15.78
C ARG A 80 18.49 10.12 15.75
N HIS A 81 17.69 10.43 14.74
CA HIS A 81 16.40 9.77 14.54
C HIS A 81 16.33 8.99 13.23
N ILE A 82 17.41 8.92 12.44
CA ILE A 82 17.49 8.09 11.22
C ILE A 82 18.68 7.16 11.32
N ARG A 83 18.41 5.85 11.27
CA ARG A 83 19.38 4.76 11.17
C ARG A 83 19.27 4.14 9.78
N LEU A 84 20.37 4.08 9.04
CA LEU A 84 20.38 3.46 7.71
C LEU A 84 20.66 1.96 7.85
N ILE A 85 19.85 1.14 7.18
CA ILE A 85 20.13 -0.29 7.06
C ILE A 85 21.31 -0.47 6.08
N LYS A 86 22.30 -1.25 6.48
CA LYS A 86 23.47 -1.55 5.65
C LYS A 86 23.11 -2.54 4.56
N SER A 87 23.72 -2.39 3.38
CA SER A 87 23.62 -3.30 2.25
C SER A 87 24.95 -4.03 2.11
N PRO A 88 24.97 -5.35 1.82
CA PRO A 88 23.82 -6.24 1.67
C PRO A 88 23.08 -6.49 3.00
N ALA A 89 21.82 -6.94 2.91
CA ALA A 89 20.99 -7.33 4.05
C ALA A 89 20.18 -8.60 3.73
N ALA A 90 19.54 -9.16 4.76
CA ALA A 90 18.57 -10.23 4.61
C ALA A 90 17.22 -9.81 5.21
N ILE A 91 16.14 -10.06 4.48
CA ILE A 91 14.77 -9.85 4.93
C ILE A 91 14.12 -11.23 4.98
N ASN A 92 13.93 -11.76 6.19
CA ASN A 92 13.44 -13.11 6.42
C ASN A 92 14.21 -14.20 5.65
N GLY A 93 15.54 -14.19 5.79
CA GLY A 93 16.42 -15.16 5.12
C GLY A 93 16.64 -14.92 3.62
N HIS A 94 15.87 -14.00 3.00
CA HIS A 94 16.08 -13.63 1.60
C HIS A 94 17.11 -12.51 1.48
N ASN A 95 18.21 -12.78 0.78
CA ASN A 95 19.25 -11.80 0.52
C ASN A 95 18.73 -10.67 -0.36
N THR A 96 19.10 -9.44 -0.02
CA THR A 96 18.75 -8.24 -0.77
C THR A 96 19.90 -7.23 -0.74
N ASN A 97 19.95 -6.38 -1.75
CA ASN A 97 20.93 -5.30 -1.85
C ASN A 97 20.30 -4.08 -2.51
N LEU A 98 20.86 -2.89 -2.24
CA LEU A 98 20.30 -1.63 -2.72
C LEU A 98 20.42 -1.43 -4.25
N GLU A 99 21.25 -2.21 -4.94
CA GLU A 99 21.43 -2.11 -6.39
C GLU A 99 20.31 -2.79 -7.17
N SER A 100 19.79 -3.89 -6.61
CA SER A 100 18.70 -4.68 -7.20
C SER A 100 17.34 -4.42 -6.53
N ASP A 101 17.31 -3.83 -5.33
CA ASP A 101 16.06 -3.42 -4.67
C ASP A 101 15.70 -1.97 -5.02
N ILE A 102 14.44 -1.74 -5.42
CA ILE A 102 13.90 -0.40 -5.71
C ILE A 102 12.92 0.11 -4.66
N THR A 103 12.65 -0.69 -3.63
CA THR A 103 11.76 -0.32 -2.55
C THR A 103 12.40 0.74 -1.67
N ASN A 104 11.55 1.61 -1.11
CA ASN A 104 11.97 2.55 -0.09
C ASN A 104 10.98 2.47 1.06
N TRP A 105 11.47 2.06 2.22
CA TRP A 105 10.63 1.88 3.39
C TRP A 105 11.39 2.20 4.67
N ALA A 106 10.63 2.48 5.72
CA ALA A 106 11.18 2.73 7.04
C ALA A 106 10.34 2.07 8.13
N VAL A 107 10.99 1.67 9.21
CA VAL A 107 10.33 1.16 10.42
C VAL A 107 10.74 1.99 11.63
N SER A 108 9.83 2.18 12.58
CA SER A 108 10.16 2.85 13.85
C SER A 108 11.02 1.96 14.76
N ASP A 109 11.88 2.58 15.58
CA ASP A 109 12.80 1.93 16.50
C ASP A 109 12.80 2.62 17.88
N PRO A 110 12.29 1.97 18.94
CA PRO A 110 11.46 0.77 18.89
C PRO A 110 10.09 1.09 18.30
N GLY A 111 9.50 0.19 17.53
CA GLY A 111 8.11 0.39 17.16
C GLY A 111 7.54 -0.53 16.11
N ASN A 112 6.26 -0.26 15.91
CA ASN A 112 5.25 -1.06 15.24
C ASN A 112 4.67 -0.29 14.04
N ILE A 113 5.43 0.68 13.52
CA ILE A 113 5.03 1.54 12.41
C ILE A 113 5.89 1.19 11.22
N PHE A 114 5.23 0.84 10.12
CA PHE A 114 5.85 0.63 8.82
C PHE A 114 5.50 1.80 7.88
N CYS A 115 6.50 2.33 7.20
CA CYS A 115 6.37 3.43 6.26
C CYS A 115 6.79 2.94 4.89
N HIS A 116 5.91 3.04 3.89
CA HIS A 116 6.29 2.98 2.48
C HIS A 116 6.50 4.39 1.94
N ILE A 117 7.59 4.62 1.22
CA ILE A 117 7.94 5.92 0.63
C ILE A 117 8.13 5.71 -0.88
N ASP A 118 7.46 6.51 -1.71
CA ASP A 118 7.57 6.37 -3.18
C ASP A 118 8.86 6.95 -3.78
N LYS A 119 9.65 7.66 -2.96
CA LYS A 119 10.91 8.31 -3.34
C LYS A 119 12.10 7.80 -2.50
N PRO A 120 13.28 7.62 -3.13
CA PRO A 120 14.48 7.18 -2.43
C PRO A 120 15.02 8.23 -1.47
N TYR A 121 15.86 7.82 -0.51
CA TYR A 121 16.52 8.68 0.49
C TYR A 121 17.66 9.51 -0.15
N PHE A 122 17.27 10.38 -1.07
CA PHE A 122 18.10 11.38 -1.72
C PHE A 122 17.70 12.78 -1.24
N ASN A 123 18.49 13.81 -1.58
CA ASN A 123 18.04 15.17 -1.36
C ASN A 123 16.83 15.52 -2.26
N GLN A 124 15.62 15.31 -1.73
CA GLN A 124 14.34 15.52 -2.44
C GLN A 124 13.84 16.97 -2.37
N ARG A 125 14.72 17.98 -2.26
CA ARG A 125 14.27 19.38 -2.35
C ARG A 125 13.64 19.57 -3.73
N TRP A 126 12.45 20.17 -3.72
CA TRP A 126 11.71 20.48 -4.93
C TRP A 126 11.22 19.26 -5.73
N GLN A 127 10.68 18.25 -5.05
CA GLN A 127 10.17 17.02 -5.67
C GLN A 127 8.89 16.54 -4.98
N PHE A 128 7.96 15.97 -5.75
CA PHE A 128 6.81 15.25 -5.20
C PHE A 128 7.27 14.05 -4.37
N ALA A 129 6.57 13.75 -3.27
CA ALA A 129 6.73 12.49 -2.56
C ALA A 129 5.45 12.11 -1.83
N LEU A 130 5.16 10.81 -1.80
CA LEU A 130 4.10 10.18 -1.04
C LEU A 130 4.72 9.24 0.00
N THR A 131 4.17 9.26 1.21
CA THR A 131 4.49 8.29 2.25
C THR A 131 3.20 7.75 2.84
N THR A 132 3.10 6.42 2.90
CA THR A 132 2.01 5.72 3.57
C THR A 132 2.56 5.14 4.87
N LEU A 133 2.10 5.66 6.02
CA LEU A 133 2.44 5.18 7.35
C LEU A 133 1.32 4.28 7.87
N ILE A 134 1.66 3.03 8.16
CA ILE A 134 0.73 2.02 8.65
C ILE A 134 1.10 1.72 10.10
N TYR A 135 0.16 1.95 11.01
CA TYR A 135 0.32 1.59 12.42
C TYR A 135 -0.04 0.13 12.59
N LEU A 136 0.98 -0.72 12.52
CA LEU A 136 0.86 -2.17 12.68
C LEU A 136 0.87 -2.50 14.18
N LEU A 137 -0.15 -2.06 14.92
CA LEU A 137 -0.37 -2.49 16.32
C LEU A 137 -0.32 -4.03 16.45
N ASP A 138 -0.70 -4.76 15.39
CA ASP A 138 -0.69 -6.23 15.35
C ASP A 138 0.69 -6.87 15.06
N LEU A 139 1.72 -6.12 14.64
CA LEU A 139 3.06 -6.69 14.49
C LEU A 139 3.64 -7.14 15.84
N MET A 140 3.25 -6.49 16.93
CA MET A 140 3.72 -6.86 18.27
C MET A 140 3.12 -8.16 18.78
N GLN A 141 1.89 -8.53 18.40
CA GLN A 141 1.35 -9.85 18.75
C GLN A 141 2.06 -10.98 17.98
N SER A 142 2.53 -10.74 16.76
CA SER A 142 3.35 -11.71 16.02
C SER A 142 4.78 -11.85 16.55
N LEU A 143 5.37 -10.78 17.12
CA LEU A 143 6.69 -10.81 17.74
C LEU A 143 6.68 -11.37 19.17
N LEU A 144 5.56 -11.24 19.90
CA LEU A 144 5.38 -11.89 21.21
C LEU A 144 5.24 -13.41 21.12
N ASN A 145 4.78 -13.94 19.97
CA ASN A 145 4.74 -15.38 19.73
C ASN A 145 6.13 -16.00 19.47
N LEU A 146 7.19 -15.20 19.35
CA LEU A 146 8.56 -15.69 19.18
C LEU A 146 9.27 -16.04 20.50
N LYS A 147 8.61 -15.89 21.66
CA LYS A 147 9.17 -16.24 22.99
C LYS A 147 8.42 -17.35 23.76
N ILE A 148 7.42 -18.02 23.17
CA ILE A 148 6.67 -19.09 23.87
C ILE A 148 6.87 -20.51 23.29
N VAL A 149 7.54 -20.68 22.14
CA VAL A 149 7.77 -22.03 21.57
C VAL A 149 9.22 -22.50 21.74
N GLN A 150 9.74 -22.38 22.96
CA GLN A 150 10.89 -23.16 23.42
C GLN A 150 10.69 -23.59 24.88
N ASN A 151 9.71 -24.46 25.13
CA ASN A 151 9.92 -25.62 26.00
C ASN A 151 8.75 -26.63 25.92
N LYS A 152 9.06 -27.81 25.36
CA LYS A 152 8.60 -29.18 25.66
C LYS A 152 7.15 -29.41 26.17
N ILE A 153 6.28 -30.10 25.42
CA ILE A 153 6.10 -31.58 25.26
C ILE A 153 4.80 -32.06 25.99
N LEU A 154 4.12 -33.04 25.37
CA LEU A 154 2.94 -33.84 25.80
C LEU A 154 1.59 -33.07 25.75
N LEU A 155 0.55 -33.51 25.02
CA LEU A 155 -0.05 -34.84 25.02
C LEU A 155 -0.79 -35.11 23.69
N HIS A 156 -0.45 -36.22 23.02
CA HIS A 156 -1.37 -36.91 22.11
C HIS A 156 -2.44 -37.61 22.96
N THR A 157 -3.63 -37.79 22.36
CA THR A 157 -4.73 -38.71 22.72
C THR A 157 -6.01 -37.99 23.15
N PHE A 158 -7.04 -38.03 22.28
CA PHE A 158 -8.40 -38.52 22.57
C PHE A 158 -9.27 -38.29 21.31
N ILE A 159 -9.16 -39.24 20.39
CA ILE A 159 -10.23 -39.54 19.42
C ILE A 159 -11.04 -40.68 20.01
N HIS A 160 -12.35 -40.62 19.79
CA HIS A 160 -13.44 -41.53 20.17
C HIS A 160 -14.06 -41.32 21.55
N LEU A 161 -15.21 -40.65 21.56
CA LEU A 161 -16.52 -41.25 21.87
C LEU A 161 -17.56 -40.12 21.96
N PHE A 162 -18.36 -39.91 20.90
CA PHE A 162 -19.81 -39.75 21.04
C PHE A 162 -20.46 -39.93 19.66
N ASN A 163 -21.23 -41.00 19.59
CA ASN A 163 -22.08 -41.44 18.51
C ASN A 163 -23.23 -40.43 18.34
N TYR A 164 -23.48 -39.90 17.13
CA TYR A 164 -24.87 -39.67 16.67
C TYR A 164 -24.94 -39.41 15.15
N LYS A 165 -25.31 -40.47 14.42
CA LYS A 165 -25.33 -40.60 12.96
C LYS A 165 -26.43 -39.80 12.24
N GLU A 166 -27.16 -38.91 12.93
CA GLU A 166 -28.24 -38.09 12.33
C GLU A 166 -27.89 -36.60 12.15
N LYS A 167 -26.87 -36.08 12.84
CA LYS A 167 -26.47 -34.66 12.70
C LYS A 167 -25.55 -34.39 11.50
N MET A 168 -24.98 -35.43 10.89
CA MET A 168 -24.00 -35.32 9.80
C MET A 168 -24.59 -34.82 8.47
N LEU A 169 -25.88 -35.06 8.20
CA LEU A 169 -26.50 -34.58 6.94
C LEU A 169 -26.86 -33.09 7.01
N LYS A 170 -27.25 -32.58 8.19
CA LYS A 170 -27.48 -31.14 8.42
C LYS A 170 -26.17 -30.37 8.51
N PHE A 171 -25.12 -30.95 9.12
CA PHE A 171 -23.78 -30.36 9.11
C PHE A 171 -23.15 -30.36 7.72
N SER A 172 -23.32 -31.42 6.93
CA SER A 172 -22.87 -31.47 5.53
C SER A 172 -23.57 -30.44 4.66
N LYS A 173 -24.90 -30.27 4.79
CA LYS A 173 -25.62 -29.20 4.08
C LYS A 173 -25.22 -27.80 4.56
N LEU A 174 -24.99 -27.59 5.85
CA LEU A 174 -24.53 -26.29 6.38
C LEU A 174 -23.09 -25.98 5.98
N LEU A 175 -22.21 -26.98 5.97
CA LEU A 175 -20.82 -26.89 5.52
C LEU A 175 -20.75 -26.67 4.01
N ALA A 176 -21.59 -27.36 3.24
CA ALA A 176 -21.76 -27.15 1.80
C ALA A 176 -22.35 -25.77 1.51
N LEU A 177 -23.33 -25.30 2.28
CA LEU A 177 -23.87 -23.94 2.16
C LEU A 177 -22.79 -22.90 2.53
N PHE A 178 -21.95 -23.17 3.52
CA PHE A 178 -20.82 -22.31 3.91
C PHE A 178 -19.72 -22.29 2.83
N PHE A 179 -19.43 -23.44 2.20
CA PHE A 179 -18.53 -23.54 1.04
C PHE A 179 -19.10 -22.86 -0.21
N VAL A 180 -20.40 -23.02 -0.48
CA VAL A 180 -21.11 -22.36 -1.59
C VAL A 180 -21.18 -20.85 -1.36
N VAL A 181 -21.53 -20.38 -0.17
CA VAL A 181 -21.54 -18.93 0.17
C VAL A 181 -20.12 -18.32 0.11
N ARG A 182 -19.07 -19.08 0.47
CA ARG A 182 -17.67 -18.68 0.28
C ARG A 182 -17.23 -18.65 -1.19
N LEU A 183 -17.72 -19.56 -2.02
CA LEU A 183 -17.51 -19.54 -3.48
C LEU A 183 -18.28 -18.39 -4.14
N SER A 184 -19.42 -17.97 -3.58
CA SER A 184 -20.29 -16.94 -4.16
C SER A 184 -19.91 -15.48 -3.85
N HIS A 185 -18.94 -15.20 -2.97
CA HIS A 185 -18.68 -13.83 -2.49
C HIS A 185 -17.20 -13.40 -2.45
N SER A 186 -16.35 -13.86 -3.37
CA SER A 186 -15.07 -13.17 -3.59
C SER A 186 -15.32 -11.83 -4.27
N GLN A 187 -15.79 -10.84 -3.50
CA GLN A 187 -15.84 -9.45 -3.91
C GLN A 187 -14.38 -8.96 -3.99
N THR A 188 -13.82 -8.85 -5.19
CA THR A 188 -12.37 -8.54 -5.36
C THR A 188 -12.04 -7.07 -5.11
N SER A 189 -13.02 -6.26 -4.72
CA SER A 189 -12.81 -4.93 -4.12
C SER A 189 -12.15 -5.00 -2.74
N LYS A 190 -11.88 -6.20 -2.21
CA LYS A 190 -11.15 -6.41 -0.96
C LYS A 190 -9.77 -7.00 -1.20
N CYS A 191 -8.84 -6.66 -0.33
CA CYS A 191 -7.59 -7.37 -0.19
C CYS A 191 -7.84 -8.83 0.17
N GLN A 192 -6.84 -9.67 -0.07
CA GLN A 192 -6.97 -11.11 0.10
C GLN A 192 -5.87 -11.64 1.00
N ASN A 193 -6.16 -12.71 1.71
CA ASN A 193 -5.22 -13.42 2.55
C ASN A 193 -4.07 -14.03 1.70
N LYS A 194 -3.08 -14.62 2.38
CA LYS A 194 -1.89 -15.19 1.73
C LYS A 194 -2.18 -16.12 0.54
N PRO A 195 -3.06 -17.13 0.63
CA PRO A 195 -3.43 -18.00 -0.51
C PRO A 195 -4.41 -17.36 -1.50
N GLY A 196 -4.98 -16.19 -1.20
CA GLY A 196 -5.94 -15.53 -2.08
C GLY A 196 -7.31 -16.20 -2.10
N ASP A 197 -7.70 -16.91 -1.04
CA ASP A 197 -8.96 -17.66 -0.92
C ASP A 197 -9.95 -17.07 0.09
N ALA A 198 -9.56 -16.00 0.80
CA ALA A 198 -10.43 -15.27 1.71
C ALA A 198 -10.07 -13.79 1.75
N ALA A 199 -11.10 -12.95 1.91
CA ALA A 199 -10.93 -11.52 2.10
C ALA A 199 -10.08 -11.22 3.35
N ALA A 200 -9.19 -10.25 3.21
CA ALA A 200 -8.36 -9.70 4.25
C ALA A 200 -8.58 -8.19 4.35
N ASP A 201 -8.35 -7.66 5.54
CA ASP A 201 -8.47 -6.23 5.79
C ASP A 201 -7.27 -5.43 5.24
N TRP A 202 -6.10 -6.07 5.22
CA TRP A 202 -4.89 -5.54 4.62
C TRP A 202 -3.94 -6.69 4.26
N ALA A 203 -3.00 -6.42 3.34
CA ALA A 203 -1.92 -7.35 3.00
C ALA A 203 -0.66 -6.56 2.64
N ILE A 204 0.50 -7.01 3.11
CA ILE A 204 1.81 -6.47 2.71
C ILE A 204 2.65 -7.63 2.20
N VAL A 205 3.29 -7.43 1.04
CA VAL A 205 4.15 -8.40 0.39
C VAL A 205 5.45 -7.73 -0.03
N TYR A 206 6.58 -8.32 0.38
CA TYR A 206 7.92 -7.93 -0.05
C TYR A 206 8.55 -9.06 -0.88
N LYS A 207 8.83 -8.79 -2.15
CA LYS A 207 9.55 -9.70 -3.06
C LYS A 207 11.02 -9.31 -3.05
N ALA A 208 11.91 -10.20 -2.60
CA ALA A 208 13.35 -9.95 -2.68
C ALA A 208 13.85 -10.03 -4.15
N PRO A 209 14.99 -9.39 -4.47
CA PRO A 209 15.63 -9.54 -5.77
C PRO A 209 15.97 -11.00 -6.09
N GLY A 210 15.63 -11.47 -7.30
CA GLY A 210 15.91 -12.85 -7.74
C GLY A 210 15.06 -13.92 -7.05
N GLN A 211 14.06 -13.52 -6.25
CA GLN A 211 13.10 -14.41 -5.65
C GLN A 211 11.75 -14.27 -6.34
N ASP A 212 11.13 -15.40 -6.66
CA ASP A 212 9.80 -15.44 -7.29
C ASP A 212 8.68 -15.45 -6.23
N ARG A 213 8.97 -16.05 -5.06
CA ARG A 213 8.09 -16.06 -3.88
C ARG A 213 8.40 -14.86 -2.99
N ALA A 214 7.37 -14.07 -2.72
CA ALA A 214 7.49 -12.89 -1.88
C ALA A 214 7.11 -13.19 -0.43
N ALA A 215 7.79 -12.57 0.54
CA ALA A 215 7.42 -12.67 1.96
C ALA A 215 6.13 -11.87 2.22
N ALA A 216 5.11 -12.50 2.79
CA ALA A 216 3.82 -11.91 3.18
C ALA A 216 3.79 -11.59 4.69
N VAL A 217 2.65 -11.13 5.23
CA VAL A 217 2.46 -10.77 6.66
C VAL A 217 3.11 -11.80 7.61
N ALA A 218 3.77 -11.30 8.67
CA ALA A 218 4.71 -12.05 9.53
C ALA A 218 6.00 -12.54 8.84
N TRP A 219 6.30 -11.98 7.67
CA TRP A 219 7.44 -12.30 6.81
C TRP A 219 7.49 -13.74 6.30
N GLN A 220 6.40 -14.49 6.36
CA GLN A 220 6.36 -15.87 5.86
C GLN A 220 6.43 -15.90 4.32
N ASN A 221 7.04 -16.94 3.74
CA ASN A 221 7.00 -17.14 2.28
C ASN A 221 5.55 -17.10 1.74
N GLY A 222 5.33 -16.41 0.63
CA GLY A 222 4.03 -16.33 -0.05
C GLY A 222 3.52 -17.68 -0.51
N ALA A 223 2.19 -17.79 -0.71
CA ALA A 223 1.54 -19.03 -1.11
C ALA A 223 2.02 -19.53 -2.49
N GLN A 224 2.13 -18.63 -3.46
CA GLN A 224 2.67 -18.89 -4.80
C GLN A 224 3.59 -17.75 -5.26
N PRO A 225 4.40 -17.98 -6.32
CA PRO A 225 5.13 -16.91 -7.00
C PRO A 225 4.22 -15.76 -7.43
N LEU A 226 4.73 -14.52 -7.41
CA LEU A 226 4.00 -13.35 -7.92
C LEU A 226 3.83 -13.35 -9.44
N THR A 227 4.47 -14.28 -10.15
CA THR A 227 4.26 -14.51 -11.58
C THR A 227 2.99 -15.31 -11.86
N ASN A 228 2.43 -15.99 -10.86
CA ASN A 228 1.22 -16.80 -11.02
C ASN A 228 -0.02 -15.90 -11.05
N ASP A 229 -1.00 -16.22 -11.87
CA ASP A 229 -2.23 -15.42 -12.02
C ASP A 229 -3.32 -15.77 -10.99
N ALA A 230 -3.04 -16.67 -10.06
CA ALA A 230 -3.96 -17.14 -9.03
C ALA A 230 -3.24 -17.56 -7.74
N GLN A 231 -4.01 -17.97 -6.73
CA GLN A 231 -3.52 -18.62 -5.50
C GLN A 231 -2.53 -17.78 -4.68
N HIS A 232 -2.61 -16.45 -4.81
CA HIS A 232 -1.94 -15.53 -3.91
C HIS A 232 -2.72 -14.22 -3.78
N SER A 233 -2.44 -13.48 -2.70
CA SER A 233 -3.20 -12.29 -2.30
C SER A 233 -3.41 -11.27 -3.42
N PHE A 234 -2.34 -10.86 -4.11
CA PHE A 234 -2.41 -9.80 -5.12
C PHE A 234 -3.00 -10.21 -6.47
N ALA A 235 -2.87 -11.47 -6.89
CA ALA A 235 -3.50 -11.95 -8.12
C ALA A 235 -5.02 -11.95 -7.97
N THR A 236 -5.52 -12.52 -6.87
CA THR A 236 -6.95 -12.51 -6.54
C THR A 236 -7.47 -11.07 -6.35
N ALA A 237 -6.75 -10.20 -5.62
CA ALA A 237 -7.18 -8.82 -5.42
C ALA A 237 -7.21 -7.98 -6.73
N LEU A 238 -6.39 -8.33 -7.73
CA LEU A 238 -6.32 -7.63 -9.01
C LEU A 238 -7.17 -8.26 -10.11
N GLN A 239 -7.93 -9.32 -9.82
CA GLN A 239 -8.66 -10.08 -10.83
C GLN A 239 -9.59 -9.19 -11.68
N HIS A 240 -10.23 -8.16 -11.11
CA HIS A 240 -11.10 -7.22 -11.86
C HIS A 240 -10.34 -6.02 -12.46
N VAL A 241 -9.09 -5.83 -12.09
CA VAL A 241 -8.19 -4.85 -12.71
C VAL A 241 -7.68 -5.41 -14.04
N VAL A 242 -7.35 -6.70 -14.06
CA VAL A 242 -6.79 -7.38 -15.23
C VAL A 242 -7.85 -8.05 -16.13
N GLY A 243 -9.06 -8.28 -15.62
CA GLY A 243 -10.20 -8.83 -16.36
C GLY A 243 -11.47 -7.96 -16.28
N ASN A 244 -12.53 -8.38 -16.97
CA ASN A 244 -13.81 -7.68 -16.94
C ASN A 244 -14.67 -8.12 -15.75
N ASN A 245 -15.32 -7.17 -15.10
CA ASN A 245 -16.33 -7.41 -14.08
C ASN A 245 -17.38 -6.30 -14.10
N PRO A 246 -18.69 -6.62 -14.07
CA PRO A 246 -19.75 -5.61 -14.11
C PRO A 246 -19.83 -4.77 -12.82
N ASN A 247 -19.43 -5.34 -11.68
CA ASN A 247 -19.64 -4.80 -10.34
C ASN A 247 -18.38 -4.19 -9.72
N ALA A 248 -17.29 -4.08 -10.47
CA ALA A 248 -16.04 -3.49 -9.98
C ALA A 248 -15.41 -2.57 -11.00
N LYS A 249 -15.05 -1.38 -10.52
CA LYS A 249 -14.43 -0.30 -11.28
C LYS A 249 -13.13 0.08 -10.61
N PHE A 250 -12.19 0.64 -11.34
CA PHE A 250 -10.90 1.01 -10.79
C PHE A 250 -10.25 2.20 -11.51
N LEU A 251 -9.36 2.83 -10.76
CA LEU A 251 -8.41 3.82 -11.25
C LEU A 251 -7.00 3.30 -10.99
N ALA A 252 -6.18 3.21 -12.04
CA ALA A 252 -4.80 2.77 -11.96
C ALA A 252 -3.84 3.92 -12.29
N TYR A 253 -2.79 4.03 -11.48
CA TYR A 253 -1.77 5.06 -11.63
C TYR A 253 -0.37 4.44 -11.55
N ASN A 254 0.53 4.86 -12.42
CA ASN A 254 1.88 4.33 -12.47
C ASN A 254 2.77 5.28 -13.25
N ASN A 255 3.94 5.64 -12.71
CA ASN A 255 4.89 6.49 -13.40
C ASN A 255 5.66 5.81 -14.55
N ALA A 256 5.56 4.48 -14.65
CA ALA A 256 6.03 3.67 -15.76
C ALA A 256 4.91 2.67 -16.11
N PRO A 257 3.83 3.10 -16.78
CA PRO A 257 2.68 2.25 -17.02
C PRO A 257 3.00 1.12 -18.02
N PRO A 258 2.25 0.02 -18.00
CA PRO A 258 2.39 -1.07 -18.96
C PRO A 258 2.32 -0.56 -20.41
N GLY A 259 3.21 -1.06 -21.28
CA GLY A 259 3.19 -0.76 -22.72
C GLY A 259 3.69 0.62 -23.14
N VAL A 260 4.09 1.51 -22.21
CA VAL A 260 4.61 2.85 -22.53
C VAL A 260 6.04 3.02 -22.01
N PRO A 261 7.06 2.70 -22.82
CA PRO A 261 8.45 2.85 -22.39
C PRO A 261 8.86 4.34 -22.31
N ASN A 262 9.84 4.64 -21.45
CA ASN A 262 10.54 5.93 -21.39
C ASN A 262 9.67 7.16 -21.09
N LEU A 263 8.48 6.98 -20.52
CA LEU A 263 7.65 8.10 -20.11
C LEU A 263 8.29 8.89 -18.97
N LYS A 264 8.42 10.21 -19.14
CA LYS A 264 8.97 11.10 -18.12
C LYS A 264 7.84 11.67 -17.27
N THR A 265 7.77 11.27 -16.02
CA THR A 265 6.85 11.84 -15.02
C THR A 265 7.64 12.47 -13.88
N LYS A 266 6.98 13.34 -13.10
CA LYS A 266 7.59 13.93 -11.90
C LYS A 266 7.35 13.08 -10.65
N SER A 267 6.19 12.44 -10.57
CA SER A 267 5.79 11.53 -9.49
C SER A 267 6.34 10.13 -9.70
N ASN A 268 6.68 9.44 -8.60
CA ASN A 268 7.08 8.03 -8.61
C ASN A 268 5.96 7.08 -8.12
N SER A 269 4.83 7.66 -7.71
CA SER A 269 3.70 6.94 -7.12
C SER A 269 3.12 5.93 -8.12
N LYS A 270 2.82 4.72 -7.62
CA LYS A 270 2.12 3.67 -8.37
C LYS A 270 1.09 2.99 -7.47
N GLY A 271 -0.01 2.52 -8.07
CA GLY A 271 -1.08 1.88 -7.33
C GLY A 271 -2.38 1.77 -8.10
N VAL A 272 -3.38 1.22 -7.41
CA VAL A 272 -4.73 1.02 -7.93
C VAL A 272 -5.74 1.32 -6.83
N ILE A 273 -6.81 2.02 -7.17
CA ILE A 273 -8.02 2.12 -6.35
C ILE A 273 -9.09 1.28 -7.03
N ILE A 274 -9.60 0.26 -6.34
CA ILE A 274 -10.66 -0.64 -6.81
C ILE A 274 -11.91 -0.34 -5.99
N LEU A 275 -13.04 -0.17 -6.64
CA LEU A 275 -14.33 0.14 -6.05
C LEU A 275 -15.35 -0.92 -6.46
N ALA A 276 -16.10 -1.46 -5.50
CA ALA A 276 -17.33 -2.20 -5.79
C ALA A 276 -18.48 -1.23 -6.06
N THR A 277 -19.31 -1.49 -7.08
CA THR A 277 -20.48 -0.65 -7.41
C THR A 277 -21.78 -1.18 -6.78
N ASN A 278 -21.71 -2.28 -6.04
CA ASN A 278 -22.85 -2.94 -5.41
C ASN A 278 -22.70 -3.08 -3.88
N ALA A 279 -21.65 -2.49 -3.30
CA ALA A 279 -21.37 -2.53 -1.87
C ALA A 279 -20.45 -1.35 -1.49
N ASP A 280 -20.58 -0.84 -0.25
CA ASP A 280 -19.63 0.10 0.34
C ASP A 280 -18.31 -0.64 0.65
N SER A 281 -17.51 -0.90 -0.38
CA SER A 281 -16.23 -1.60 -0.25
C SER A 281 -15.28 -1.24 -1.38
N ALA A 282 -14.06 -0.90 -0.99
CA ALA A 282 -12.98 -0.55 -1.92
C ALA A 282 -11.64 -1.11 -1.43
N ALA A 283 -10.69 -1.24 -2.34
CA ALA A 283 -9.31 -1.57 -2.05
C ALA A 283 -8.38 -0.50 -2.59
N TRP A 284 -7.41 -0.11 -1.79
CA TRP A 284 -6.30 0.72 -2.23
C TRP A 284 -5.00 -0.08 -2.20
N ILE A 285 -4.42 -0.27 -3.38
CA ILE A 285 -3.16 -0.96 -3.59
C ILE A 285 -2.07 0.08 -3.89
N VAL A 286 -0.96 0.00 -3.17
CA VAL A 286 0.27 0.78 -3.43
C VAL A 286 1.40 -0.20 -3.71
N HIS A 287 2.18 0.04 -4.77
CA HIS A 287 3.28 -0.85 -5.13
C HIS A 287 4.47 -0.13 -5.75
N THR A 288 5.58 -0.86 -5.93
CA THR A 288 6.79 -0.34 -6.58
C THR A 288 7.00 -0.85 -8.01
N VAL A 289 6.23 -1.83 -8.47
CA VAL A 289 6.41 -2.54 -9.76
C VAL A 289 6.12 -1.64 -10.97
N PRO A 290 7.11 -1.32 -11.83
CA PRO A 290 6.87 -0.68 -13.13
C PRO A 290 6.19 -1.65 -14.11
N GLY A 291 5.42 -1.15 -15.06
CA GLY A 291 4.73 -1.97 -16.06
C GLY A 291 3.56 -2.81 -15.51
N PHE A 292 3.09 -2.54 -14.30
CA PHE A 292 2.08 -3.33 -13.60
C PHE A 292 1.05 -2.45 -12.87
N PRO A 293 -0.20 -2.91 -12.69
CA PRO A 293 -0.83 -4.00 -13.44
C PRO A 293 -1.22 -3.55 -14.85
N ALA A 294 -1.36 -4.51 -15.76
CA ALA A 294 -1.81 -4.25 -17.12
C ALA A 294 -3.35 -4.27 -17.20
N ALA A 295 -3.94 -3.07 -17.10
CA ALA A 295 -5.39 -2.88 -17.01
C ALA A 295 -6.14 -3.56 -18.16
N LYS A 296 -7.08 -4.45 -17.84
CA LYS A 296 -7.95 -5.20 -18.78
C LYS A 296 -7.23 -6.06 -19.84
N THR A 297 -5.98 -6.47 -19.58
CA THR A 297 -5.19 -7.28 -20.55
C THR A 297 -4.78 -8.65 -20.02
N GLY A 298 -5.35 -9.10 -18.90
CA GLY A 298 -4.93 -10.32 -18.21
C GLY A 298 -3.79 -10.07 -17.20
N TYR A 299 -3.62 -11.02 -16.28
CA TYR A 299 -2.57 -10.92 -15.28
C TYR A 299 -1.21 -11.13 -15.94
N ASN A 300 -0.35 -10.12 -15.84
CA ASN A 300 0.99 -10.20 -16.42
C ASN A 300 2.00 -9.54 -15.48
N TRP A 301 2.83 -10.37 -14.85
CA TRP A 301 3.95 -9.89 -14.06
C TRP A 301 5.14 -9.55 -14.98
N PRO A 302 5.71 -8.33 -14.91
CA PRO A 302 6.82 -7.96 -15.78
C PRO A 302 8.09 -8.78 -15.51
N LEU A 303 8.53 -9.58 -16.48
CA LEU A 303 9.66 -10.52 -16.34
C LEU A 303 10.95 -9.84 -15.84
N ALA A 304 11.24 -8.63 -16.30
CA ALA A 304 12.41 -7.85 -15.88
C ALA A 304 12.44 -7.54 -14.37
N GLU A 305 11.27 -7.54 -13.73
CA GLU A 305 11.13 -7.22 -12.31
C GLU A 305 11.34 -8.45 -11.39
N ASN A 306 11.57 -9.65 -11.96
CA ASN A 306 12.01 -10.82 -11.20
C ASN A 306 13.38 -10.60 -10.56
N ALA A 307 14.30 -9.96 -11.28
CA ALA A 307 15.63 -9.63 -10.81
C ALA A 307 15.66 -8.53 -9.73
N ARG A 308 14.51 -7.91 -9.42
CA ARG A 308 14.44 -6.70 -8.59
C ARG A 308 13.59 -6.88 -7.33
N GLY A 309 13.89 -6.08 -6.31
CA GLY A 309 13.13 -6.06 -5.07
C GLY A 309 11.87 -5.20 -5.17
N HIS A 310 10.72 -5.72 -4.75
CA HIS A 310 9.43 -5.03 -4.82
C HIS A 310 8.62 -5.12 -3.53
N LEU A 311 7.80 -4.09 -3.31
CA LEU A 311 6.86 -4.03 -2.21
C LEU A 311 5.47 -3.78 -2.78
N LEU A 312 4.48 -4.51 -2.27
CA LEU A 312 3.07 -4.30 -2.55
C LEU A 312 2.30 -4.25 -1.23
N ILE A 313 1.40 -3.28 -1.13
CA ILE A 313 0.53 -3.06 0.03
C ILE A 313 -0.90 -2.99 -0.51
N CYS A 314 -1.82 -3.71 0.13
CA CYS A 314 -3.25 -3.63 -0.12
C CYS A 314 -3.96 -3.26 1.19
N LEU A 315 -4.90 -2.31 1.12
CA LEU A 315 -5.78 -1.91 2.21
C LEU A 315 -7.24 -2.01 1.77
N THR A 316 -8.05 -2.80 2.46
CA THR A 316 -9.51 -2.83 2.29
C THR A 316 -10.09 -1.67 3.08
N ILE A 317 -10.85 -0.81 2.43
CA ILE A 317 -11.38 0.44 2.98
C ILE A 317 -12.86 0.61 2.62
N SER A 318 -13.56 1.50 3.31
CA SER A 318 -14.87 1.97 2.86
C SER A 318 -14.71 2.96 1.70
N GLU A 319 -15.72 3.04 0.85
CA GLU A 319 -15.76 3.93 -0.31
C GLU A 319 -15.59 5.41 0.10
N SER A 320 -16.17 5.79 1.24
CA SER A 320 -16.07 7.13 1.83
C SER A 320 -14.63 7.62 2.05
N GLN A 321 -13.65 6.73 2.11
CA GLN A 321 -12.24 7.06 2.33
C GLN A 321 -11.46 7.33 1.03
N ILE A 322 -12.03 6.99 -0.14
CA ILE A 322 -11.40 7.20 -1.45
C ILE A 322 -11.07 8.68 -1.67
N ASN A 323 -11.98 9.59 -1.31
CA ASN A 323 -11.77 11.02 -1.52
C ASN A 323 -10.58 11.57 -0.70
N ALA A 324 -10.31 11.01 0.49
CA ALA A 324 -9.14 11.36 1.29
C ALA A 324 -7.85 10.87 0.62
N ILE A 325 -7.84 9.64 0.09
CA ILE A 325 -6.70 9.11 -0.70
C ILE A 325 -6.47 9.98 -1.94
N ALA A 326 -7.54 10.34 -2.65
CA ALA A 326 -7.47 11.18 -3.84
C ALA A 326 -6.89 12.56 -3.54
N ALA A 327 -7.20 13.18 -2.40
CA ALA A 327 -6.59 14.45 -1.99
C ALA A 327 -5.05 14.34 -1.86
N SER A 328 -4.56 13.22 -1.32
CA SER A 328 -3.14 12.90 -1.24
C SER A 328 -2.51 12.64 -2.61
N LEU A 329 -3.20 11.89 -3.49
CA LEU A 329 -2.74 11.62 -4.84
C LEU A 329 -2.70 12.88 -5.71
N LEU A 330 -3.71 13.74 -5.63
CA LEU A 330 -3.78 15.01 -6.36
C LEU A 330 -2.56 15.91 -6.05
N LEU A 331 -2.07 15.89 -4.81
CA LEU A 331 -0.89 16.65 -4.42
C LEU A 331 0.40 16.09 -5.02
N VAL A 332 0.52 14.77 -5.16
CA VAL A 332 1.71 14.10 -5.71
C VAL A 332 1.65 13.90 -7.23
N GLN A 333 0.54 14.25 -7.88
CA GLN A 333 0.34 14.24 -9.33
C GLN A 333 0.85 12.95 -10.01
N PRO A 334 0.35 11.77 -9.63
CA PRO A 334 0.72 10.54 -10.30
C PRO A 334 0.15 10.53 -11.73
N LEU A 335 0.78 9.76 -12.61
CA LEU A 335 0.21 9.49 -13.92
C LEU A 335 -0.92 8.48 -13.78
N ILE A 336 -2.15 8.90 -14.07
CA ILE A 336 -3.29 8.00 -14.24
C ILE A 336 -3.22 7.40 -15.65
N HIS A 337 -3.20 6.08 -15.76
CA HIS A 337 -3.14 5.38 -17.05
C HIS A 337 -4.40 4.57 -17.35
N TYR A 338 -5.30 4.42 -16.38
CA TYR A 338 -6.61 3.83 -16.57
C TYR A 338 -7.59 4.37 -15.52
N ASN A 339 -8.83 4.63 -15.93
CA ASN A 339 -9.93 4.95 -15.03
C ASN A 339 -11.27 4.57 -15.67
N ASP A 340 -12.03 3.67 -15.04
CA ASP A 340 -13.40 3.36 -15.43
C ASP A 340 -14.42 3.58 -14.30
N ILE A 341 -14.00 4.26 -13.20
CA ILE A 341 -14.91 4.62 -12.10
C ILE A 341 -15.90 5.68 -12.59
N PRO A 342 -17.22 5.39 -12.62
CA PRO A 342 -18.20 6.30 -13.17
C PRO A 342 -18.49 7.45 -12.20
N LYS A 343 -18.87 8.60 -12.76
CA LYS A 343 -19.15 9.83 -12.00
C LYS A 343 -20.29 9.68 -10.99
N THR A 344 -21.17 8.69 -11.18
CA THR A 344 -22.29 8.39 -10.28
C THR A 344 -21.79 7.92 -8.91
N GLU A 345 -20.73 7.11 -8.86
CA GLU A 345 -20.12 6.67 -7.60
C GLU A 345 -19.32 7.81 -6.94
N THR A 346 -18.74 8.70 -7.76
CA THR A 346 -17.83 9.75 -7.27
C THR A 346 -18.49 11.11 -7.10
N ALA A 347 -19.83 11.18 -7.07
CA ALA A 347 -20.58 12.42 -6.95
C ALA A 347 -20.17 13.21 -5.68
N GLY A 348 -19.94 12.51 -4.56
CA GLY A 348 -19.46 13.08 -3.29
C GLY A 348 -17.95 13.24 -3.18
N MET A 349 -17.16 12.97 -4.23
CA MET A 349 -15.70 12.87 -4.17
C MET A 349 -14.99 13.94 -5.02
N PRO A 350 -14.99 15.21 -4.59
CA PRO A 350 -14.44 16.31 -5.39
C PRO A 350 -12.93 16.19 -5.67
N TYR A 351 -12.14 15.61 -4.77
CA TYR A 351 -10.71 15.41 -5.03
C TYR A 351 -10.47 14.26 -6.01
N PHE A 352 -11.27 13.20 -5.93
CA PHE A 352 -11.22 12.12 -6.90
C PHE A 352 -11.58 12.62 -8.29
N ASN A 353 -12.65 13.40 -8.44
CA ASN A 353 -13.06 13.95 -9.74
C ASN A 353 -11.95 14.82 -10.36
N LYS A 354 -11.26 15.63 -9.55
CA LYS A 354 -10.08 16.39 -10.02
C LYS A 354 -8.94 15.48 -10.47
N LEU A 355 -8.63 14.43 -9.70
CA LEU A 355 -7.57 13.48 -10.03
C LEU A 355 -7.89 12.72 -11.33
N ALA A 356 -9.11 12.23 -11.48
CA ALA A 356 -9.59 11.51 -12.65
C ALA A 356 -9.58 12.36 -13.93
N GLU A 357 -9.84 13.66 -13.81
CA GLU A 357 -9.78 14.63 -14.92
C GLU A 357 -8.36 15.11 -15.24
N GLY A 358 -7.33 14.59 -14.54
CA GLY A 358 -5.94 15.02 -14.72
C GLY A 358 -5.69 16.47 -14.29
N LYS A 359 -6.58 17.05 -13.47
CA LYS A 359 -6.41 18.42 -12.97
C LYS A 359 -5.28 18.47 -11.96
N ILE A 360 -4.53 19.56 -11.99
CA ILE A 360 -3.47 19.83 -11.03
C ILE A 360 -4.08 20.49 -9.79
N SER A 361 -3.54 20.21 -8.59
CA SER A 361 -3.93 20.93 -7.37
C SER A 361 -3.68 22.43 -7.53
N THR A 362 -4.74 23.21 -7.72
CA THR A 362 -4.69 24.68 -7.83
C THR A 362 -4.70 25.40 -6.48
N LEU A 363 -4.91 24.68 -5.39
CA LEU A 363 -4.93 25.23 -4.03
C LEU A 363 -3.60 24.92 -3.32
N PRO A 364 -2.98 25.91 -2.66
CA PRO A 364 -2.05 25.63 -1.57
C PRO A 364 -2.83 24.82 -0.53
N PRO A 365 -2.29 23.76 0.08
CA PRO A 365 -2.96 23.15 1.21
C PRO A 365 -3.10 24.23 2.28
N PHE A 366 -4.31 24.67 2.58
CA PHE A 366 -4.62 25.47 3.77
C PHE A 366 -5.60 24.68 4.61
N THR A 367 -5.20 23.49 5.07
CA THR A 367 -5.89 22.89 6.22
C THR A 367 -5.07 23.19 7.47
N SER A 368 -5.44 24.31 8.10
CA SER A 368 -5.18 24.55 9.51
C SER A 368 -5.77 23.38 10.32
N ARG A 369 -5.04 22.91 11.33
CA ARG A 369 -5.63 22.03 12.33
C ARG A 369 -6.82 22.75 12.99
N GLN A 370 -7.95 22.07 13.09
CA GLN A 370 -8.86 22.23 14.23
C GLN A 370 -8.61 21.05 15.16
#